data_AF-A0A554MJL8-F1
#
_entry.id   AF-A0A554MJL8-F1
#
_cell.length_a   1.000
_cell.length_b   1.000
_cell.length_c   1.000
_cell.angle_alpha   90.00
_cell.angle_beta   90.00
_cell.angle_gamma   90.00
#
_symmetry.space_group_name_H-M   'P 1'
#
loop_
_entity.id
_entity.type
_entity.pdbx_description
1 polymer ?
#
loop_
_entity_poly.entity_id
_entity_poly.type
_entity_poly.pdbx_seq_one_letter_code
_entity_poly.pdbx_strand_id
1 'polypeptide(L)'
;MSNLKHSSHHERVSRRRTAIQSFKARANAKRNLADKIADWLTESFGTVFFLGLNGIFFLFWITWNSGVLPNIPVGDPFPFGLLTMVVSLEAIFLAIVVLISQNRETKIAELREEVELYINTYAESEITKLIYLQTLLLEKSGIDISKDTELQEMLKTLESDAIEDELQRQLAKD
;
A
#
# COMPACT_ATOMS: atom_id res chain seq x y z
N MET A 1 -5.61 -4.36 46.80
CA MET A 1 -5.63 -3.27 45.78
C MET A 1 -4.95 -3.75 44.49
N SER A 2 -5.55 -4.71 43.79
CA SER A 2 -4.93 -5.46 42.68
C SER A 2 -5.76 -5.46 41.39
N ASN A 3 -6.56 -4.41 41.14
CA ASN A 3 -7.53 -4.39 40.04
C ASN A 3 -7.39 -3.23 39.04
N LEU A 4 -6.25 -2.53 39.03
CA LEU A 4 -6.05 -1.34 38.16
C LEU A 4 -5.06 -1.53 37.00
N LYS A 5 -4.40 -2.69 36.86
CA LYS A 5 -3.35 -2.88 35.84
C LYS A 5 -3.81 -3.62 34.57
N HIS A 6 -5.04 -4.17 34.55
CA HIS A 6 -5.52 -4.96 33.41
C HIS A 6 -6.39 -4.18 32.40
N SER A 7 -6.86 -2.97 32.72
CA SER A 7 -7.71 -2.17 31.81
C SER A 7 -6.93 -1.34 30.78
N SER A 8 -5.63 -1.11 30.98
CA SER A 8 -4.83 -0.21 30.13
C SER A 8 -4.47 -0.78 28.75
N HIS A 9 -4.42 -2.11 28.60
CA HIS A 9 -4.10 -2.75 27.32
C HIS A 9 -5.29 -2.75 26.35
N HIS A 10 -6.51 -3.02 26.85
CA HIS A 10 -7.72 -3.00 26.02
C HIS A 10 -8.10 -1.59 25.55
N GLU A 11 -7.86 -0.55 26.36
CA GLU A 11 -8.07 0.85 25.93
C GLU A 11 -7.08 1.32 24.87
N ARG A 12 -5.81 0.88 24.92
CA ARG A 12 -4.80 1.27 23.93
C ARG A 12 -5.08 0.64 22.57
N VAL A 13 -5.51 -0.62 22.55
CA VAL A 13 -5.87 -1.34 21.32
C VAL A 13 -7.17 -0.79 20.71
N SER A 14 -8.16 -0.44 21.52
CA SER A 14 -9.40 0.17 21.03
C SER A 14 -9.15 1.56 20.46
N ARG A 15 -8.40 2.44 21.16
CA ARG A 15 -8.03 3.77 20.62
C ARG A 15 -7.26 3.69 19.30
N ARG A 16 -6.32 2.74 19.15
CA ARG A 16 -5.62 2.53 17.87
C ARG A 16 -6.58 2.10 16.75
N ARG A 17 -7.54 1.20 17.04
CA ARG A 17 -8.56 0.80 16.06
C ARG A 17 -9.46 1.95 15.64
N THR A 18 -9.94 2.76 16.59
CA THR A 18 -10.80 3.90 16.28
C THR A 18 -10.05 4.98 15.51
N ALA A 19 -8.77 5.22 15.82
CA ALA A 19 -7.91 6.14 15.09
C ALA A 19 -7.74 5.70 13.62
N ILE A 20 -7.40 4.43 13.37
CA ILE A 20 -7.25 3.87 12.01
C ILE A 20 -8.57 3.89 11.23
N GLN A 21 -9.70 3.57 11.87
CA GLN A 21 -11.02 3.65 11.23
C GLN A 21 -11.40 5.09 10.90
N SER A 22 -11.10 6.05 11.78
CA SER A 22 -11.39 7.47 11.53
C SER A 22 -10.55 8.04 10.39
N PHE A 23 -9.31 7.58 10.22
CA PHE A 23 -8.45 7.96 9.10
C PHE A 23 -8.95 7.36 7.79
N LYS A 24 -9.29 6.07 7.76
CA LYS A 24 -9.92 5.43 6.59
C LYS A 24 -11.26 6.09 6.23
N ALA A 25 -12.08 6.45 7.22
CA ALA A 25 -13.36 7.12 7.02
C ALA A 25 -13.20 8.55 6.48
N ARG A 26 -12.21 9.32 6.96
CA ARG A 26 -11.90 10.65 6.44
C ARG A 26 -11.27 10.61 5.04
N ALA A 27 -10.44 9.61 4.75
CA ALA A 27 -9.93 9.35 3.41
C ALA A 27 -11.07 8.95 2.44
N ASN A 28 -12.04 8.14 2.90
CA ASN A 28 -13.23 7.80 2.11
C ASN A 28 -14.19 8.99 1.92
N ALA A 29 -14.31 9.90 2.89
CA ALA A 29 -15.22 11.04 2.83
C ALA A 29 -14.85 12.09 1.76
N LYS A 30 -13.59 12.08 1.29
CA LYS A 30 -13.11 12.93 0.19
C LYS A 30 -13.12 12.25 -1.19
N ARG A 31 -13.58 10.99 -1.29
CA ARG A 31 -13.53 10.26 -2.56
C ARG A 31 -14.49 10.86 -3.57
N ASN A 32 -13.92 11.31 -4.68
CA ASN A 32 -14.65 11.81 -5.83
C ASN A 32 -15.43 10.64 -6.47
N LEU A 33 -16.51 10.92 -7.19
CA LEU A 33 -17.22 9.91 -7.98
C LEU A 33 -16.27 9.19 -8.95
N ALA A 34 -15.27 9.92 -9.47
CA ALA A 34 -14.19 9.39 -10.29
C ALA A 34 -13.37 8.29 -9.58
N ASP A 35 -13.11 8.41 -8.27
CA ASP A 35 -12.32 7.41 -7.52
C ASP A 35 -13.13 6.12 -7.24
N LYS A 36 -14.46 6.21 -7.20
CA LYS A 36 -15.33 5.04 -7.07
C LYS A 36 -15.47 4.32 -8.41
N ILE A 37 -15.59 5.10 -9.49
CA ILE A 37 -15.61 4.58 -10.85
C ILE A 37 -14.27 3.91 -11.16
N ALA A 38 -13.13 4.54 -10.84
CA ALA A 38 -11.81 3.95 -11.04
C ALA A 38 -11.66 2.60 -10.33
N ASP A 39 -12.00 2.50 -9.03
CA ASP A 39 -11.91 1.22 -8.30
C ASP A 39 -12.81 0.13 -8.91
N TRP A 40 -14.05 0.49 -9.30
CA TRP A 40 -14.96 -0.45 -9.96
C TRP A 40 -14.44 -0.93 -11.33
N LEU A 41 -13.86 -0.01 -12.11
CA LEU A 41 -13.27 -0.33 -13.40
C LEU A 41 -12.01 -1.21 -13.24
N THR A 42 -11.16 -0.94 -12.24
CA THR A 42 -9.98 -1.76 -11.94
C THR A 42 -10.36 -3.19 -11.56
N GLU A 43 -11.35 -3.36 -10.69
CA GLU A 43 -11.85 -4.69 -10.30
C GLU A 43 -12.50 -5.44 -11.48
N SER A 44 -13.22 -4.71 -12.36
CA SER A 44 -13.97 -5.31 -13.46
C SER A 44 -13.10 -5.67 -14.67
N PHE A 45 -12.17 -4.79 -15.07
CA PHE A 45 -11.36 -4.99 -16.29
C PHE A 45 -10.09 -5.83 -16.07
N GLY A 46 -9.64 -5.99 -14.83
CA GLY A 46 -8.48 -6.84 -14.50
C GLY A 46 -8.78 -8.34 -14.49
N THR A 47 -10.04 -8.74 -14.70
CA THR A 47 -10.48 -10.13 -14.50
C THR A 47 -10.50 -10.93 -15.81
N VAL A 48 -10.06 -12.19 -15.77
CA VAL A 48 -10.11 -13.15 -16.90
C VAL A 48 -11.53 -13.29 -17.50
N PHE A 49 -12.56 -13.01 -16.71
CA PHE A 49 -13.95 -12.95 -17.13
C PHE A 49 -14.20 -11.90 -18.22
N PHE A 50 -13.65 -10.68 -18.10
CA PHE A 50 -13.83 -9.62 -19.10
C PHE A 50 -13.17 -9.98 -20.44
N LEU A 51 -12.00 -10.62 -20.38
CA LEU A 51 -11.33 -11.17 -21.55
C LEU A 51 -12.19 -12.26 -22.23
N GLY A 52 -12.77 -13.17 -21.44
CA GLY A 52 -13.68 -14.21 -21.94
C GLY A 52 -14.93 -13.64 -22.59
N LEU A 53 -15.55 -12.62 -21.98
CA LEU A 53 -16.71 -11.93 -22.53
C LEU A 53 -16.41 -11.29 -23.89
N ASN A 54 -15.27 -10.59 -24.01
CA ASN A 54 -14.80 -10.02 -25.27
C ASN A 54 -14.56 -11.10 -26.34
N GLY A 55 -13.91 -12.21 -25.97
CA GLY A 55 -13.70 -13.34 -26.87
C GLY A 55 -15.00 -13.93 -27.41
N ILE A 56 -16.00 -14.11 -26.55
CA ILE A 56 -17.34 -14.60 -26.95
C ILE A 56 -18.04 -13.58 -27.85
N PHE A 57 -17.94 -12.29 -27.53
CA PHE A 57 -18.50 -11.21 -28.34
C PHE A 57 -17.90 -11.21 -29.76
N PHE A 58 -16.56 -11.33 -29.88
CA PHE A 58 -15.90 -11.43 -31.19
C PHE A 58 -16.31 -12.68 -31.96
N LEU A 59 -16.36 -13.84 -31.30
CA LEU A 59 -16.79 -15.09 -31.94
C LEU A 59 -18.23 -14.98 -32.45
N PHE A 60 -19.11 -14.40 -31.66
CA PHE A 60 -20.51 -14.16 -32.02
C PHE A 60 -20.63 -13.20 -33.21
N TRP A 61 -19.91 -12.08 -33.18
CA TRP A 61 -19.93 -11.07 -34.25
C TRP A 61 -19.41 -11.63 -35.58
N ILE A 62 -18.30 -12.37 -35.53
CA ILE A 62 -17.71 -13.02 -36.72
C ILE A 62 -18.68 -14.06 -37.26
N THR A 63 -19.27 -14.91 -36.41
CA THR A 63 -20.22 -15.94 -36.85
C THR A 63 -21.48 -15.33 -37.47
N TRP A 64 -21.99 -14.24 -36.89
CA TRP A 64 -23.13 -13.48 -37.41
C TRP A 64 -22.83 -12.81 -38.76
N ASN A 65 -21.66 -12.19 -38.91
CA ASN A 65 -21.27 -11.46 -40.13
C ASN A 65 -20.56 -12.33 -41.19
N SER A 66 -20.23 -13.60 -40.89
CA SER A 66 -19.63 -14.56 -41.83
C SER A 66 -20.62 -15.06 -42.91
N GLY A 67 -21.87 -14.61 -42.90
CA GLY A 67 -22.86 -14.95 -43.94
C GLY A 67 -23.34 -16.40 -43.91
N VAL A 68 -23.15 -17.12 -42.80
CA VAL A 68 -23.56 -18.52 -42.62
C VAL A 68 -25.09 -18.67 -42.48
N LEU A 69 -25.79 -17.60 -42.07
CA LEU A 69 -27.25 -17.60 -41.98
C LEU A 69 -27.89 -16.99 -43.24
N PRO A 70 -28.65 -17.78 -44.02
CA PRO A 70 -29.44 -17.24 -45.13
C PRO A 70 -30.59 -16.41 -44.54
N ASN A 71 -30.70 -15.14 -44.95
CA ASN A 71 -31.72 -14.13 -44.59
C ASN A 71 -31.31 -13.02 -43.60
N ILE A 72 -30.04 -12.89 -43.20
CA ILE A 72 -29.59 -11.73 -42.42
C ILE A 72 -28.74 -10.82 -43.31
N PRO A 73 -29.06 -9.52 -43.45
CA PRO A 73 -28.21 -8.59 -44.18
C PRO A 73 -26.84 -8.51 -43.50
N VAL A 74 -25.77 -8.67 -44.30
CA VAL A 74 -24.39 -8.55 -43.82
C VAL A 74 -24.14 -7.09 -43.41
N GLY A 75 -24.14 -6.84 -42.10
CA GLY A 75 -23.98 -5.50 -41.54
C GLY A 75 -22.54 -4.99 -41.57
N ASP A 76 -21.56 -5.90 -41.49
CA ASP A 76 -20.13 -5.57 -41.51
C ASP A 76 -19.35 -6.59 -42.38
N PRO A 77 -19.24 -6.34 -43.70
CA PRO A 77 -18.51 -7.21 -44.62
C PRO A 77 -17.03 -7.30 -44.23
N PHE A 78 -16.40 -8.45 -44.53
CA PHE A 78 -14.95 -8.58 -44.40
C PHE A 78 -14.26 -7.43 -45.15
N PRO A 79 -13.45 -6.57 -44.50
CA PRO A 79 -12.59 -6.84 -43.35
C PRO A 79 -13.10 -6.41 -41.95
N PHE A 80 -14.42 -6.34 -41.70
CA PHE A 80 -15.03 -5.96 -40.41
C PHE A 80 -14.62 -4.55 -39.93
N GLY A 81 -14.91 -3.54 -40.74
CA GLY A 81 -14.51 -2.15 -40.45
C GLY A 81 -15.18 -1.58 -39.20
N LEU A 82 -16.46 -1.89 -38.99
CA LEU A 82 -17.20 -1.37 -37.83
C LEU A 82 -16.72 -2.01 -36.52
N LEU A 83 -16.51 -3.33 -36.50
CA LEU A 83 -15.94 -4.01 -35.34
C LEU A 83 -14.57 -3.44 -35.01
N THR A 84 -13.69 -3.28 -36.00
CA THR A 84 -12.33 -2.77 -35.79
C THR A 84 -12.35 -1.36 -35.20
N MET A 85 -13.24 -0.49 -35.69
CA MET A 85 -13.40 0.86 -35.17
C MET A 85 -13.84 0.85 -33.69
N VAL A 86 -14.88 0.08 -33.35
CA VAL A 86 -15.40 0.01 -31.97
C VAL A 86 -14.35 -0.56 -31.02
N VAL A 87 -13.68 -1.65 -31.39
CA VAL A 87 -12.63 -2.28 -30.58
C VAL A 87 -11.44 -1.36 -30.38
N SER A 88 -11.05 -0.59 -31.40
CA SER A 88 -9.94 0.36 -31.26
C SER A 88 -10.26 1.46 -30.24
N LEU A 89 -11.50 1.95 -30.22
CA LEU A 89 -11.95 2.94 -29.26
C LEU A 89 -12.04 2.35 -27.85
N GLU A 90 -12.57 1.14 -27.72
CA GLU A 90 -12.63 0.40 -26.45
C GLU A 90 -11.23 0.16 -25.88
N ALA A 91 -10.27 -0.25 -26.72
CA ALA A 91 -8.89 -0.48 -26.31
C ALA A 91 -8.21 0.79 -25.77
N ILE A 92 -8.43 1.95 -26.40
CA ILE A 92 -7.92 3.23 -25.90
C ILE A 92 -8.53 3.56 -24.53
N PHE A 93 -9.84 3.37 -24.38
CA PHE A 93 -10.52 3.60 -23.10
C PHE A 93 -9.98 2.70 -21.99
N LEU A 94 -9.83 1.40 -22.26
CA LEU A 94 -9.24 0.43 -21.33
C LEU A 94 -7.80 0.81 -20.95
N ALA A 95 -6.98 1.19 -21.92
CA ALA A 95 -5.60 1.60 -21.66
C ALA A 95 -5.52 2.82 -20.73
N ILE A 96 -6.40 3.82 -20.91
CA ILE A 96 -6.46 5.00 -20.04
C ILE A 96 -6.87 4.60 -18.61
N VAL A 97 -7.90 3.75 -18.47
CA VAL A 97 -8.35 3.26 -17.18
C VAL A 97 -7.24 2.49 -16.45
N VAL A 98 -6.54 1.61 -17.17
CA VAL A 98 -5.39 0.88 -16.64
C VAL A 98 -4.30 1.86 -16.20
N LEU A 99 -3.98 2.88 -17.00
CA LEU A 99 -2.96 3.87 -16.67
C LEU A 99 -3.32 4.69 -15.42
N ILE A 100 -4.59 5.10 -15.29
CA ILE A 100 -5.09 5.80 -14.09
C ILE A 100 -4.94 4.90 -12.86
N SER A 101 -5.29 3.63 -13.00
CA SER A 101 -5.20 2.63 -11.92
C SER A 101 -3.74 2.39 -11.50
N GLN A 102 -2.85 2.23 -12.48
CA GLN A 102 -1.41 2.08 -12.24
C GLN A 102 -0.83 3.32 -11.54
N ASN A 103 -1.12 4.52 -12.03
CA ASN A 103 -0.62 5.76 -11.40
C ASN A 103 -1.10 5.92 -9.95
N ARG A 104 -2.32 5.46 -9.64
CA ARG A 104 -2.82 5.44 -8.27
C ARG A 104 -2.05 4.43 -7.41
N GLU A 105 -1.88 3.20 -7.87
CA GLU A 105 -1.14 2.17 -7.13
C GLU A 105 0.31 2.58 -6.89
N THR A 106 0.97 3.21 -7.87
CA THR A 106 2.33 3.76 -7.70
C THR A 106 2.40 4.77 -6.56
N LYS A 107 1.47 5.74 -6.49
CA LYS A 107 1.44 6.72 -5.40
C LYS A 107 1.22 6.08 -4.02
N ILE A 108 0.37 5.05 -3.96
CA ILE A 108 0.14 4.30 -2.73
C ILE A 108 1.41 3.53 -2.33
N ALA A 109 2.11 2.93 -3.30
CA ALA A 109 3.36 2.23 -3.08
C ALA A 109 4.46 3.17 -2.56
N GLU A 110 4.63 4.35 -3.17
CA GLU A 110 5.59 5.38 -2.73
C GLU A 110 5.33 5.80 -1.27
N LEU A 111 4.08 6.12 -0.92
CA LEU A 111 3.72 6.46 0.46
C LEU A 111 3.97 5.31 1.44
N ARG A 112 3.74 4.06 0.99
CA ARG A 112 3.99 2.88 1.82
C ARG A 112 5.48 2.70 2.08
N GLU A 113 6.30 2.85 1.05
CA GLU A 113 7.75 2.76 1.14
C GLU A 113 8.32 3.83 2.08
N GLU A 114 7.85 5.08 1.95
CA GLU A 114 8.23 6.17 2.86
C GLU A 114 7.89 5.82 4.32
N VAL A 115 6.67 5.38 4.60
CA VAL A 115 6.25 4.97 5.95
C VAL A 115 7.07 3.79 6.47
N GLU A 116 7.37 2.81 5.62
CA GLU A 116 8.16 1.63 5.99
C GLU A 116 9.59 2.03 6.34
N LEU A 117 10.20 2.93 5.58
CA LEU A 117 11.52 3.49 5.88
C LEU A 117 11.51 4.21 7.23
N TYR A 118 10.52 5.07 7.49
CA TYR A 118 10.38 5.76 8.78
C TYR A 118 10.24 4.79 9.95
N ILE A 119 9.40 3.75 9.80
CA ILE A 119 9.24 2.72 10.84
C ILE A 119 10.55 1.98 11.05
N ASN A 120 11.27 1.64 9.99
CA ASN A 120 12.53 0.90 10.08
C ASN A 120 13.62 1.72 10.80
N THR A 121 13.82 2.98 10.40
CA THR A 121 14.78 3.87 11.08
C THR A 121 14.39 4.13 12.54
N TYR A 122 13.09 4.25 12.82
CA TYR A 122 12.62 4.41 14.20
C TYR A 122 12.86 3.15 15.04
N ALA A 123 12.56 1.97 14.48
CA ALA A 123 12.80 0.69 15.14
C ALA A 123 14.29 0.44 15.37
N GLU A 124 15.15 0.79 14.41
CA GLU A 124 16.61 0.76 14.55
C GLU A 124 17.04 1.63 15.74
N SER A 125 16.56 2.87 15.83
CA SER A 125 16.82 3.76 16.97
C SER A 125 16.37 3.15 18.31
N GLU A 126 15.16 2.58 18.38
CA GLU A 126 14.66 1.94 19.60
C GLU A 126 15.50 0.72 19.99
N ILE A 127 15.88 -0.13 19.03
CA ILE A 127 16.73 -1.30 19.26
C ILE A 127 18.09 -0.85 19.79
N THR A 128 18.72 0.15 19.17
CA THR A 128 20.03 0.62 19.64
C THR A 128 19.95 1.24 21.03
N LYS A 129 18.86 1.97 21.36
CA LYS A 129 18.62 2.42 22.75
C LYS A 129 18.49 1.25 23.73
N LEU A 130 17.80 0.18 23.35
CA LEU A 130 17.70 -1.02 24.21
C LEU A 130 19.06 -1.68 24.42
N ILE A 131 19.88 -1.78 23.37
CA ILE A 131 21.25 -2.28 23.45
C ILE A 131 22.06 -1.41 24.40
N TYR A 132 22.00 -0.07 24.25
CA TYR A 132 22.70 0.86 25.14
C TYR A 132 22.26 0.73 26.61
N LEU A 133 20.96 0.62 26.89
CA LEU A 133 20.50 0.38 28.26
C LEU A 133 20.99 -0.97 28.80
N GLN A 134 21.09 -1.99 27.94
CA GLN A 134 21.62 -3.29 28.32
C GLN A 134 23.12 -3.25 28.61
N THR A 135 23.91 -2.48 27.85
CA THR A 135 25.34 -2.30 28.13
C THR A 135 25.55 -1.61 29.48
N LEU A 136 24.77 -0.58 29.80
CA LEU A 136 24.82 0.08 31.11
C LEU A 136 24.52 -0.88 32.27
N LEU A 137 23.57 -1.81 32.10
CA LEU A 137 23.25 -2.82 33.12
C LEU A 137 24.37 -3.86 33.28
N LEU A 138 24.99 -4.29 32.18
CA LEU A 138 26.09 -5.24 32.19
C LEU A 138 27.35 -4.62 32.83
N GLU A 139 27.66 -3.37 32.54
CA GLU A 139 28.76 -2.62 33.15
C GLU A 139 28.54 -2.45 34.66
N LYS A 140 27.31 -2.08 35.08
CA LYS A 140 26.90 -2.06 36.49
C LYS A 140 27.04 -3.41 37.19
N SER A 141 26.91 -4.51 36.45
CA SER A 141 27.06 -5.88 36.95
C SER A 141 28.52 -6.37 36.97
N GLY A 142 29.47 -5.52 36.58
CA GLY A 142 30.91 -5.81 36.61
C GLY A 142 31.42 -6.60 35.41
N ILE A 143 30.64 -6.67 34.32
CA ILE A 143 31.02 -7.35 33.07
C ILE A 143 31.64 -6.30 32.15
N ASP A 144 32.92 -6.45 31.83
CA ASP A 144 33.61 -5.56 30.87
C ASP A 144 33.24 -5.94 29.43
N ILE A 145 32.51 -5.04 28.78
CA ILE A 145 32.01 -5.18 27.41
C ILE A 145 32.82 -4.32 26.42
N SER A 146 33.86 -3.62 26.89
CA SER A 146 34.65 -2.68 26.11
C SER A 146 35.44 -3.34 24.97
N LYS A 147 35.50 -4.67 24.94
CA LYS A 147 36.22 -5.45 23.92
C LYS A 147 35.35 -5.95 22.77
N ASP A 148 34.03 -5.78 22.86
CA ASP A 148 33.12 -6.20 21.81
C ASP A 148 33.04 -5.12 20.72
N THR A 149 33.84 -5.31 19.66
CA THR A 149 33.92 -4.39 18.52
C THR A 149 32.59 -4.25 17.78
N GLU A 150 31.80 -5.33 17.68
CA GLU A 150 30.52 -5.34 16.96
C GLU A 150 29.48 -4.50 17.71
N LEU A 151 29.42 -4.66 19.04
CA LEU A 151 28.57 -3.86 19.92
C LEU A 151 28.89 -2.35 19.85
N GLN A 152 30.17 -2.00 19.84
CA GLN A 152 30.62 -0.61 19.71
C GLN A 152 30.24 0.00 18.35
N GLU A 153 30.28 -0.80 17.29
CA GLU A 153 29.85 -0.38 15.95
C GLU A 153 28.33 -0.18 15.87
N MET A 154 27.53 -1.05 16.50
CA MET A 154 26.07 -0.89 16.60
C MET A 154 25.67 0.34 17.40
N LEU A 155 26.43 0.68 18.45
CA LEU A 155 26.19 1.87 19.26
C LEU A 155 26.57 3.18 18.56
N LYS A 156 27.51 3.15 17.59
CA LYS A 156 27.83 4.35 16.78
C LYS A 156 26.64 4.87 15.99
N THR A 157 25.65 4.03 15.66
CA THR A 157 24.44 4.48 14.96
C THR A 157 23.56 5.42 15.81
N LEU A 158 23.75 5.46 17.15
CA LEU A 158 23.13 6.45 18.05
C LEU A 158 23.79 7.84 17.97
N GLU A 159 25.01 7.93 17.44
CA GLU A 159 25.83 9.15 17.48
C GLU A 159 25.51 10.12 16.32
N SER A 160 24.51 9.83 15.49
CA SER A 160 23.97 10.80 14.52
C SER A 160 22.94 11.71 15.20
N ASP A 161 23.45 12.68 15.97
CA ASP A 161 22.93 14.00 16.38
C ASP A 161 21.52 14.14 17.03
N ALA A 162 20.57 13.22 16.85
CA ALA A 162 19.16 13.50 17.16
C ALA A 162 18.72 13.10 18.58
N ILE A 163 19.47 12.23 19.27
CA ILE A 163 19.04 11.64 20.55
C ILE A 163 19.75 12.26 21.74
N GLU A 164 20.99 12.73 21.62
CA GLU A 164 21.66 13.48 22.70
C GLU A 164 20.88 14.77 23.00
N ASP A 165 20.42 15.46 21.96
CA ASP A 165 19.52 16.62 22.08
C ASP A 165 18.17 16.27 22.72
N GLU A 166 17.58 15.12 22.37
CA GLU A 166 16.28 14.70 22.91
C GLU A 166 16.38 14.19 24.37
N LEU A 167 17.46 13.49 24.71
CA LEU A 167 17.76 13.05 26.08
C LEU A 167 18.13 14.24 26.96
N GLN A 168 18.97 15.18 26.49
CA GLN A 168 19.27 16.41 27.22
C GLN A 168 18.00 17.25 27.44
N ARG A 169 17.09 17.33 26.46
CA ARG A 169 15.79 18.00 26.63
C ARG A 169 14.88 17.33 27.65
N GLN A 170 14.85 16.01 27.71
CA GLN A 170 14.04 15.30 28.70
C GLN A 170 14.65 15.39 30.10
N LEU A 171 15.97 15.30 30.22
CA LEU A 171 16.69 15.46 31.50
C LEU A 171 16.69 16.91 32.01
N ALA A 172 16.58 17.92 31.14
CA ALA A 172 16.46 19.32 31.54
C ALA A 172 15.03 19.73 31.97
N LYS A 173 14.05 18.81 31.85
CA LYS A 173 12.64 19.06 32.14
C LYS A 173 12.17 18.44 33.47
N ASP A 174 13.01 17.60 34.08
CA ASP A 174 12.90 17.07 35.44
C ASP A 174 13.83 17.84 36.40
#